data_AF-A0A849CDE0-F1
#
_entry.id   AF-A0A849CDE0-F1
#
_cell.length_a   1.000
_cell.length_b   1.000
_cell.length_c   1.000
_cell.angle_alpha   90.00
_cell.angle_beta   90.00
_cell.angle_gamma   90.00
#
_symmetry.space_group_name_H-M   'P 1'
#
loop_
_entity.id
_entity.type
_entity.pdbx_description
1 polymer ?
#
loop_
_entity_poly.entity_id
_entity_poly.type
_entity_poly.pdbx_seq_one_letter_code
_entity_poly.pdbx_strand_id
1 'polypeptide(L)'
;MTIDTTVNNGELFVALISHIPPASVRSEIGFEPFDTMDAARTWAGEKVNEWVTRCGAAWQFRGDIARVSRADFDADHWGVADGNTVARVNFDSDTKTMVWQNYGPFEFSEWDDDFGDDNGDDNDM
;
A
#
# COMPACT_ATOMS: atom_id res chain seq x y z
N MET A 1 23.08 0.11 -36.99
CA MET A 1 23.17 -0.16 -35.54
C MET A 1 21.78 0.10 -34.98
N THR A 2 20.94 -0.93 -35.00
CA THR A 2 19.57 -0.82 -34.50
C THR A 2 19.68 -0.88 -32.99
N ILE A 3 19.33 0.23 -32.32
CA ILE A 3 19.29 0.29 -30.87
C ILE A 3 18.04 -0.49 -30.48
N ASP A 4 18.24 -1.70 -29.97
CA ASP A 4 17.18 -2.54 -29.42
C ASP A 4 16.59 -1.83 -28.20
N THR A 5 15.43 -1.19 -28.36
CA THR A 5 14.70 -0.46 -27.31
C THR A 5 13.85 -1.41 -26.46
N THR A 6 14.39 -2.56 -26.10
CA THR A 6 13.73 -3.46 -25.15
C THR A 6 14.54 -3.55 -23.86
N VAL A 7 14.48 -2.49 -23.04
CA VAL A 7 14.53 -2.70 -21.58
C VAL A 7 13.13 -3.16 -21.16
N ASN A 8 12.76 -4.35 -21.64
CA ASN A 8 11.65 -5.14 -21.09
C ASN A 8 12.30 -6.10 -20.11
N ASN A 9 12.63 -5.63 -18.90
CA ASN A 9 13.24 -6.46 -17.86
C ASN A 9 12.30 -7.57 -17.32
N GLY A 10 11.20 -7.88 -18.02
CA GLY A 10 10.22 -8.88 -17.63
C GLY A 10 9.42 -8.53 -16.36
N GLU A 11 9.80 -7.46 -15.65
CA GLU A 11 9.17 -7.00 -14.41
C GLU A 11 8.53 -5.61 -14.57
N LEU A 12 7.53 -5.35 -13.73
CA LEU A 12 6.91 -4.05 -13.50
C LEU A 12 6.60 -3.87 -12.00
N PHE A 13 6.23 -2.65 -11.61
CA PHE A 13 5.75 -2.35 -10.27
C PHE A 13 4.25 -2.08 -10.31
N VAL A 14 3.46 -2.78 -9.52
CA VAL A 14 2.03 -2.48 -9.36
C VAL A 14 1.84 -1.77 -8.04
N ALA A 15 1.24 -0.58 -8.07
CA ALA A 15 0.77 0.09 -6.88
C ALA A 15 -0.72 -0.25 -6.68
N LEU A 16 -1.08 -0.82 -5.54
CA LEU A 16 -2.45 -1.15 -5.16
C LEU A 16 -2.87 -0.28 -3.98
N ILE A 17 -4.02 0.37 -4.09
CA ILE A 17 -4.59 1.19 -3.02
C ILE A 17 -5.72 0.42 -2.34
N SER A 18 -5.67 0.35 -1.02
CA SER A 18 -6.72 -0.21 -0.19
C SER A 18 -7.12 0.74 0.93
N HIS A 19 -8.34 0.54 1.44
CA HIS A 19 -8.82 1.24 2.63
C HIS A 19 -9.52 0.29 3.58
N ILE A 20 -9.67 0.73 4.83
CA ILE A 20 -10.57 0.13 5.82
C ILE A 20 -11.52 1.24 6.28
N PRO A 21 -12.83 1.15 5.97
CA PRO A 21 -13.82 2.07 6.53
C PRO A 21 -14.01 1.81 8.03
N PRO A 22 -14.51 2.77 8.81
CA PRO A 22 -14.83 2.56 10.21
C PRO A 22 -15.74 1.34 10.43
N ALA A 23 -15.34 0.45 11.35
CA ALA A 23 -16.08 -0.77 11.70
C ALA A 23 -16.39 -1.71 10.50
N SER A 24 -15.47 -1.78 9.54
CA SER A 24 -15.59 -2.61 8.34
C SER A 24 -14.26 -3.31 8.04
N VAL A 25 -14.29 -4.22 7.08
CA VAL A 25 -13.09 -4.92 6.57
C VAL A 25 -12.41 -4.13 5.46
N ARG A 26 -11.17 -4.53 5.15
CA ARG A 26 -10.38 -3.95 4.06
C ARG A 26 -11.06 -4.17 2.71
N SER A 27 -11.04 -3.12 1.88
CA SER A 27 -11.42 -3.19 0.47
C SER A 27 -10.31 -2.60 -0.40
N GLU A 28 -10.13 -3.18 -1.58
CA GLU A 28 -9.36 -2.56 -2.65
C GLU A 28 -10.13 -1.37 -3.23
N ILE A 29 -9.39 -0.31 -3.58
CA ILE A 29 -9.89 0.84 -4.33
C ILE A 29 -9.55 0.71 -5.81
N GLY A 30 -8.31 0.31 -6.09
CA GLY A 30 -7.80 0.07 -7.43
C GLY A 30 -6.29 -0.02 -7.45
N PHE A 31 -5.75 -0.34 -8.62
CA PHE A 31 -4.32 -0.50 -8.85
C PHE A 31 -3.87 0.15 -10.16
N GLU A 32 -2.57 0.42 -10.29
CA GLU A 32 -1.95 0.92 -11.52
C GLU A 32 -0.54 0.32 -11.70
N PRO A 33 -0.17 -0.14 -12.91
CA PRO A 33 1.18 -0.64 -13.21
C PRO A 33 2.15 0.49 -13.63
N PHE A 34 3.42 0.34 -13.27
CA PHE A 34 4.49 1.30 -13.55
C PHE A 34 5.79 0.60 -13.95
N ASP A 35 6.56 1.24 -14.81
CA ASP A 35 7.89 0.75 -15.21
C ASP A 35 8.96 1.01 -14.14
N THR A 36 8.72 1.94 -13.21
CA THR A 36 9.69 2.33 -12.17
C THR A 36 9.07 2.40 -10.79
N MET A 37 9.88 2.08 -9.78
CA MET A 37 9.48 2.17 -8.38
C MET A 37 9.12 3.60 -7.97
N ASP A 38 9.86 4.61 -8.46
CA ASP A 38 9.62 6.01 -8.12
C ASP A 38 8.28 6.53 -8.64
N ALA A 39 7.87 6.09 -9.85
CA ALA A 39 6.57 6.42 -10.40
C ALA A 39 5.44 5.78 -9.56
N ALA A 40 5.58 4.48 -9.24
CA ALA A 40 4.64 3.78 -8.39
C ALA A 40 4.50 4.43 -7.00
N ARG A 41 5.61 4.86 -6.40
CA ARG A 41 5.61 5.56 -5.09
C ARG A 41 4.91 6.90 -5.15
N THR A 42 5.22 7.70 -6.16
CA THR A 42 4.63 9.02 -6.34
C THR A 42 3.11 8.88 -6.48
N TRP A 43 2.67 8.00 -7.37
CA TRP A 43 1.24 7.75 -7.59
C TRP A 43 0.56 7.21 -6.34
N ALA A 44 1.16 6.25 -5.62
CA ALA A 44 0.57 5.68 -4.42
C ALA A 44 0.40 6.74 -3.31
N GLY A 45 1.41 7.59 -3.12
CA GLY A 45 1.33 8.70 -2.16
C GLY A 45 0.25 9.72 -2.52
N GLU A 46 0.17 10.11 -3.79
CA GLU A 46 -0.86 11.02 -4.29
C GLU A 46 -2.27 10.43 -4.11
N LYS A 47 -2.46 9.15 -4.45
CA LYS A 47 -3.76 8.49 -4.36
C LYS A 47 -4.23 8.32 -2.93
N VAL A 48 -3.36 7.88 -2.02
CA VAL A 48 -3.74 7.80 -0.60
C VAL A 48 -4.12 9.19 -0.08
N ASN A 49 -3.36 10.24 -0.41
CA ASN A 49 -3.69 11.60 0.02
C ASN A 49 -5.02 12.12 -0.56
N GLU A 50 -5.30 11.81 -1.84
CA GLU A 50 -6.58 12.11 -2.50
C GLU A 50 -7.75 11.47 -1.73
N TRP A 51 -7.62 10.19 -1.37
CA TRP A 51 -8.66 9.45 -0.65
C TRP A 51 -8.84 9.90 0.80
N VAL A 52 -7.75 10.19 1.51
CA VAL A 52 -7.80 10.82 2.84
C VAL A 52 -8.55 12.15 2.78
N THR A 53 -8.27 12.98 1.76
CA THR A 53 -8.93 14.28 1.58
C THR A 53 -10.42 14.10 1.29
N ARG A 54 -10.79 13.07 0.52
CA ARG A 54 -12.17 12.81 0.10
C ARG A 54 -13.04 12.19 1.19
N CYS A 55 -12.51 11.22 1.93
CA CYS A 55 -13.26 10.38 2.86
C CYS A 55 -13.02 10.76 4.34
N GLY A 56 -11.98 11.54 4.61
CA GLY A 56 -11.59 11.95 5.94
C GLY A 56 -10.64 10.97 6.63
N ALA A 57 -10.03 11.43 7.72
CA ALA A 57 -8.99 10.72 8.46
C ALA A 57 -9.50 9.56 9.35
N ALA A 58 -10.81 9.36 9.45
CA ALA A 58 -11.39 8.24 10.22
C ALA A 58 -11.26 6.89 9.50
N TRP A 59 -10.92 6.90 8.21
CA TRP A 59 -10.66 5.72 7.41
C TRP A 59 -9.17 5.45 7.40
N GLN A 60 -8.79 4.18 7.37
CA GLN A 60 -7.40 3.80 7.17
C GLN A 60 -7.13 3.64 5.68
N PHE A 61 -6.01 4.17 5.20
CA PHE A 61 -5.60 4.07 3.81
C PHE A 61 -4.19 3.51 3.70
N ARG A 62 -4.00 2.62 2.73
CA ARG A 62 -2.73 1.98 2.43
C ARG A 62 -2.49 1.93 0.93
N GLY A 63 -1.25 2.18 0.52
CA GLY A 63 -0.74 1.86 -0.81
C GLY A 63 0.36 0.81 -0.70
N ASP A 64 0.18 -0.34 -1.33
CA ASP A 64 1.18 -1.40 -1.42
C ASP A 64 1.81 -1.39 -2.83
N ILE A 65 3.13 -1.50 -2.90
CA ILE A 65 3.87 -1.57 -4.17
C ILE A 65 4.49 -2.95 -4.29
N ALA A 66 3.99 -3.74 -5.23
CA ALA A 66 4.50 -5.08 -5.53
C ALA A 66 5.36 -5.05 -6.79
N ARG A 67 6.50 -5.75 -6.77
CA ARG A 67 7.28 -6.05 -7.97
C ARG A 67 6.82 -7.39 -8.52
N VAL A 68 6.30 -7.39 -9.74
CA VAL A 68 5.72 -8.58 -10.37
C VAL A 68 6.25 -8.76 -11.79
N SER A 69 6.17 -9.98 -12.32
CA SER A 69 6.48 -10.19 -13.73
C SER A 69 5.37 -9.62 -14.61
N ARG A 70 5.72 -9.11 -15.79
CA ARG A 70 4.75 -8.65 -16.79
C ARG A 70 3.85 -9.78 -17.25
N ALA A 71 4.40 -10.99 -17.37
CA ALA A 71 3.64 -12.17 -17.77
C ALA A 71 2.55 -12.52 -16.72
N ASP A 72 2.88 -12.46 -15.43
CA ASP A 72 1.89 -12.69 -14.37
C ASP A 72 0.86 -11.56 -14.30
N PHE A 73 1.28 -10.32 -14.54
CA PHE A 73 0.36 -9.19 -14.62
C PHE A 73 -0.62 -9.32 -15.79
N ASP A 74 -0.13 -9.58 -17.00
CA ASP A 74 -0.95 -9.72 -18.21
C ASP A 74 -1.86 -10.95 -18.15
N ALA A 75 -1.46 -12.00 -17.42
CA ALA A 75 -2.25 -13.20 -17.19
C ALA A 75 -3.20 -13.09 -15.97
N ASP A 76 -3.23 -11.96 -15.27
CA ASP A 76 -4.01 -11.75 -14.04
C ASP A 76 -3.71 -12.79 -12.94
N HIS A 77 -2.46 -13.24 -12.85
CA HIS A 77 -1.95 -14.17 -11.84
C HIS A 77 -1.11 -13.49 -10.77
N TRP A 78 -1.09 -12.16 -10.76
CA TRP A 78 -0.34 -11.34 -9.84
C TRP A 78 -1.13 -11.09 -8.54
N GLY A 79 -0.45 -10.56 -7.52
CA GLY A 79 -1.07 -10.16 -6.27
C GLY A 79 -0.07 -9.44 -5.37
N VAL A 80 -0.53 -8.89 -4.25
CA VAL A 80 0.33 -8.29 -3.23
C VAL A 80 0.58 -9.31 -2.13
N ALA A 81 1.86 -9.64 -1.89
CA ALA A 81 2.29 -10.55 -0.83
C ALA A 81 3.62 -10.08 -0.23
N ASP A 82 3.97 -10.57 0.96
CA ASP A 82 5.22 -10.20 1.64
C ASP A 82 6.46 -10.41 0.75
N GLY A 83 6.49 -11.53 0.02
CA GLY A 83 7.62 -11.90 -0.85
C GLY A 83 7.81 -11.06 -2.11
N ASN A 84 6.84 -10.22 -2.48
CA ASN A 84 6.92 -9.36 -3.67
C ASN A 84 6.67 -7.88 -3.39
N THR A 85 6.22 -7.53 -2.19
CA THR A 85 6.06 -6.13 -1.78
C THR A 85 7.44 -5.49 -1.59
N VAL A 86 7.64 -4.33 -2.20
CA VAL A 86 8.91 -3.58 -2.15
C VAL A 86 8.80 -2.25 -1.43
N ALA A 87 7.59 -1.73 -1.27
CA ALA A 87 7.31 -0.56 -0.46
C ALA A 87 5.83 -0.51 -0.08
N ARG A 88 5.54 0.15 1.03
CA ARG A 88 4.20 0.42 1.52
C ARG A 88 4.11 1.84 2.02
N VAL A 89 2.98 2.49 1.78
CA VAL A 89 2.61 3.74 2.42
C VAL A 89 1.33 3.55 3.21
N ASN A 90 1.28 4.07 4.44
CA ASN A 90 0.06 4.16 5.23
C ASN A 90 -0.19 5.62 5.59
N PHE A 91 -1.46 6.00 5.69
CA PHE A 91 -1.85 7.25 6.34
C PHE A 91 -2.03 7.00 7.84
N ASP A 92 -1.26 7.72 8.66
CA ASP A 92 -1.40 7.76 10.12
C ASP A 92 -2.40 8.86 10.48
N SER A 93 -3.53 8.48 11.06
CA SER A 93 -4.61 9.40 11.44
C SER A 93 -4.25 10.29 12.64
N ASP A 94 -3.39 9.81 13.53
CA ASP A 94 -3.03 10.48 14.78
C ASP A 94 -2.07 11.63 14.49
N THR A 95 -1.04 11.33 13.70
CA THR A 95 -0.05 12.33 13.28
C THR A 95 -0.48 13.09 12.02
N LYS A 96 -1.50 12.60 11.31
CA LYS A 96 -1.97 13.11 10.00
C LYS A 96 -0.85 13.14 8.97
N THR A 97 0.01 12.10 8.97
CA THR A 97 1.16 12.00 8.07
C THR A 97 1.16 10.71 7.27
N MET A 98 1.90 10.74 6.16
CA MET A 98 2.14 9.57 5.32
C MET A 98 3.42 8.87 5.79
N VAL A 99 3.28 7.62 6.23
CA VAL A 99 4.39 6.81 6.73
C VAL A 99 4.78 5.79 5.68
N TRP A 100 6.05 5.83 5.26
CA TRP A 100 6.61 4.91 4.27
C TRP A 100 7.42 3.81 4.92
N GLN A 101 7.09 2.56 4.58
CA GLN A 101 7.91 1.38 4.84
C GLN A 101 8.58 0.95 3.53
N ASN A 102 9.90 0.84 3.54
CA ASN A 102 10.69 0.47 2.35
C ASN A 102 11.38 -0.89 2.48
N TYR A 103 11.30 -1.52 3.65
CA TYR A 103 11.95 -2.78 3.95
C TYR A 103 10.99 -3.66 4.75
N GLY A 104 10.99 -4.96 4.41
CA GLY A 104 10.11 -5.94 5.05
C GLY A 104 10.50 -6.28 6.50
N PRO A 105 9.68 -7.09 7.18
CA PRO A 105 8.53 -7.80 6.63
C PRO A 105 7.34 -6.86 6.33
N PHE A 106 6.67 -7.10 5.21
CA PHE A 106 5.45 -6.42 4.78
C PHE A 106 4.24 -7.28 5.16
N GLU A 107 3.98 -7.39 6.46
CA GLU A 107 2.88 -8.22 6.95
C GLU A 107 1.54 -7.70 6.38
N PHE A 108 0.82 -8.60 5.74
CA PHE A 108 -0.53 -8.37 5.25
C PHE A 108 -1.54 -8.78 6.33
N SER A 109 -1.23 -8.56 7.61
CA SER A 109 -2.23 -8.68 8.66
C SER A 109 -3.28 -7.58 8.46
N GLU A 110 -4.56 -7.93 8.69
CA GLU A 110 -5.53 -6.96 9.17
C GLU A 110 -4.86 -6.35 10.39
N TRP A 111 -4.62 -5.05 10.33
CA TRP A 111 -3.82 -4.35 11.33
C TRP A 111 -4.50 -4.65 12.67
N ASP A 112 -3.81 -5.38 13.56
CA ASP A 112 -4.36 -5.68 14.88
C ASP A 112 -4.84 -4.38 15.50
N ASP A 113 -6.01 -4.45 16.12
CA ASP A 113 -6.73 -3.35 16.74
C ASP A 113 -5.96 -2.72 17.93
N ASP A 114 -4.67 -3.04 18.09
CA ASP A 114 -3.78 -2.60 19.16
C ASP A 114 -3.22 -1.19 18.92
N PHE A 115 -4.09 -0.27 18.48
CA PHE A 115 -3.99 1.12 18.90
C PHE A 115 -4.67 1.24 20.27
N GLY A 116 -3.98 0.76 21.29
CA GLY A 116 -4.24 1.10 22.68
C GLY A 116 -5.06 0.09 23.46
N ASP A 117 -4.44 -1.03 23.84
CA ASP A 117 -4.45 -1.35 25.27
C ASP A 117 -3.48 -0.40 25.98
N ASP A 118 -3.88 0.88 26.08
CA ASP A 118 -3.51 1.69 27.25
C ASP A 118 -4.15 0.97 28.44
N ASN A 119 -3.48 -0.06 28.94
CA ASN A 119 -3.81 -0.70 30.21
C ASN A 119 -3.37 0.23 31.37
N GLY A 120 -3.69 1.51 31.21
CA GLY A 120 -3.62 2.60 32.17
C GLY A 120 -4.90 2.66 32.97
N ASP A 121 -4.99 1.74 33.92
CA ASP A 121 -5.42 2.04 35.30
C ASP A 121 -6.78 2.72 35.47
N ASP A 122 -7.86 1.94 35.50
CA ASP A 122 -9.05 2.26 36.28
C ASP A 122 -8.92 1.70 37.71
N ASN A 123 -8.01 2.31 38.48
CA ASN A 123 -8.06 2.25 39.93
C ASN A 123 -9.22 3.14 40.45
N ASP A 124 -10.34 2.52 40.85
CA ASP A 124 -11.10 2.81 42.09
C ASP A 124 -12.55 2.26 42.01
N MET A 125 -12.84 1.17 42.75
CA MET A 125 -13.94 1.02 43.72
C MET A 125 -13.77 -0.25 44.57
#